data_AF-A0A2H6D9U5-F1
#
_entry.id   AF-A0A2H6D9U5-F1
#
_cell.length_a   1.000
_cell.length_b   1.000
_cell.length_c   1.000
_cell.angle_alpha   90.00
_cell.angle_beta   90.00
_cell.angle_gamma   90.00
#
_symmetry.space_group_name_H-M   'P 1'
#
loop_
_entity.id
_entity.type
_entity.pdbx_description
1 polymer ?
#
loop_
_entity_poly.entity_id
_entity_poly.type
_entity_poly.pdbx_seq_one_letter_code
_entity_poly.pdbx_strand_id
1 'polypeptide(L)'
;MSFSKIALASLKYHRRMTAFYVIFLVISFFLLFIIDSLKISLPFIYSHMEDLLSSSGYSLEKQSILGYIQEPTETIGRYYDFVKKAALIFFTALFFIYFFICQIIKEKEYLIWKNSGNRTLSWVYFNLLEMIFPLFIFFLIFAAMIMLLQHFFVGIILNQHLKIIEMVHGTNTITEQFGQDNLDNLVVRFPRTNQALIQTILLSSKEWTKILFISLGQTMRNFIFLVFPTQIGAIGVHYFWRHKFGTNN
;
A
#
# COMPACT_ATOMS: atom_id res chain seq x y z
N MET A 1 7.40 16.73 32.40
CA MET A 1 7.97 15.55 31.70
C MET A 1 7.50 15.58 30.25
N SER A 2 8.38 15.39 29.25
CA SER A 2 7.97 15.51 27.83
C SER A 2 7.10 14.33 27.39
N PHE A 3 5.98 14.60 26.70
CA PHE A 3 5.05 13.57 26.17
C PHE A 3 5.76 12.54 25.29
N SER A 4 6.79 12.95 24.54
CA SER A 4 7.59 12.04 23.72
C SER A 4 8.34 11.00 24.56
N LYS A 5 8.85 11.40 25.73
CA LYS A 5 9.53 10.47 26.66
C LYS A 5 8.55 9.48 27.29
N ILE A 6 7.33 9.94 27.58
CA ILE A 6 6.26 9.11 28.15
C ILE A 6 5.75 8.10 27.10
N ALA A 7 5.57 8.52 25.85
CA ALA A 7 5.18 7.64 24.74
C ALA A 7 6.22 6.53 24.51
N LEU A 8 7.51 6.87 24.44
CA LEU A 8 8.59 5.89 24.31
C LEU A 8 8.66 4.95 25.52
N ALA A 9 8.43 5.44 26.73
CA ALA A 9 8.37 4.61 27.93
C ALA A 9 7.19 3.63 27.90
N SER A 10 6.01 4.07 27.43
CA SER A 10 4.84 3.19 27.28
C SER A 10 5.07 2.09 26.24
N LEU A 11 5.68 2.41 25.09
CA LEU A 11 6.11 1.41 24.10
C LEU A 11 7.07 0.38 24.71
N LYS A 12 8.01 0.84 25.55
CA LYS A 12 8.96 -0.05 26.24
C LYS A 12 8.29 -0.90 27.31
N TYR A 13 7.22 -0.40 27.95
CA TYR A 13 6.48 -1.10 28.99
C TYR A 13 5.54 -2.15 28.40
N HIS A 14 4.83 -1.83 27.31
CA HIS A 14 3.92 -2.73 26.61
C HIS A 14 4.57 -3.47 25.43
N ARG A 15 5.77 -4.04 25.63
CA ARG A 15 6.57 -4.65 24.54
C ARG A 15 5.79 -5.63 23.66
N ARG A 16 4.92 -6.44 24.26
CA ARG A 16 4.11 -7.41 23.51
C ARG A 16 3.12 -6.71 22.58
N MET A 17 2.44 -5.66 23.06
CA MET A 17 1.55 -4.87 22.22
C MET A 17 2.35 -4.16 21.12
N THR A 18 3.47 -3.53 21.47
CA THR A 18 4.34 -2.88 20.49
C THR A 18 4.83 -3.85 19.41
N ALA A 19 5.17 -5.09 19.77
CA ALA A 19 5.58 -6.11 18.80
C ALA A 19 4.46 -6.45 17.80
N PHE A 20 3.23 -6.69 18.30
CA PHE A 20 2.08 -6.93 17.42
C PHE A 20 1.78 -5.74 16.51
N TYR A 21 1.87 -4.52 17.05
CA TYR A 21 1.71 -3.31 16.26
C TYR A 21 2.75 -3.21 15.14
N VAL A 22 4.02 -3.45 15.45
CA VAL A 22 5.11 -3.42 14.48
C VAL A 22 4.93 -4.50 13.41
N ILE A 23 4.55 -5.72 13.79
CA ILE A 23 4.27 -6.81 12.82
C ILE A 23 3.12 -6.43 11.89
N PHE A 24 2.01 -5.93 12.46
CA PHE A 24 0.88 -5.47 11.68
C PHE A 24 1.27 -4.37 10.70
N LEU A 25 2.06 -3.39 11.16
CA LEU A 25 2.56 -2.29 10.36
C LEU A 25 3.41 -2.80 9.20
N VAL A 26 4.36 -3.70 9.46
CA VAL A 26 5.23 -4.28 8.42
C VAL A 26 4.40 -4.97 7.33
N ILE A 27 3.48 -5.85 7.73
CA ILE A 27 2.67 -6.65 6.78
C ILE A 27 1.75 -5.74 5.97
N SER A 28 0.99 -4.87 6.64
CA SER A 28 0.05 -3.96 5.96
C SER A 28 0.78 -2.95 5.08
N PHE A 29 1.95 -2.47 5.49
CA PHE A 29 2.75 -1.54 4.71
C PHE A 29 3.27 -2.18 3.44
N PHE A 30 3.86 -3.37 3.56
CA PHE A 30 4.37 -4.10 2.40
C PHE A 30 3.25 -4.41 1.40
N LEU A 31 2.10 -4.91 1.86
CA LEU A 31 0.97 -5.24 0.99
C LEU A 31 0.40 -4.00 0.29
N LEU A 32 0.15 -2.92 1.03
CA LEU A 32 -0.34 -1.67 0.44
C LEU A 32 0.68 -1.05 -0.52
N PHE A 33 1.97 -1.13 -0.21
CA PHE A 33 3.04 -0.66 -1.10
C PHE A 33 3.08 -1.42 -2.43
N ILE A 34 2.92 -2.75 -2.40
CA ILE A 34 2.85 -3.55 -3.63
C ILE A 34 1.61 -3.18 -4.45
N ILE A 35 0.44 -3.07 -3.81
CA ILE A 35 -0.81 -2.70 -4.49
C ILE A 35 -0.72 -1.28 -5.10
N ASP A 36 -0.21 -0.31 -4.34
CA ASP A 36 0.01 1.06 -4.82
C ASP A 36 0.98 1.05 -6.01
N SER A 37 2.06 0.27 -5.93
CA SER A 37 3.03 0.14 -7.02
C SER A 37 2.47 -0.50 -8.27
N LEU A 38 1.63 -1.53 -8.15
CA LEU A 38 0.92 -2.13 -9.27
C LEU A 38 0.01 -1.10 -9.95
N LYS A 39 -0.77 -0.36 -9.16
CA LYS A 39 -1.67 0.68 -9.69
C LYS A 39 -0.90 1.81 -10.38
N ILE A 40 0.17 2.30 -9.77
CA ILE A 40 0.93 3.43 -10.29
C ILE A 40 1.74 3.02 -11.52
N SER A 41 2.31 1.82 -11.55
CA SER A 41 3.10 1.36 -12.70
C SER A 41 2.26 1.04 -13.93
N LEU A 42 0.99 0.64 -13.78
CA LEU A 42 0.15 0.22 -14.90
C LEU A 42 0.03 1.27 -16.03
N PRO A 43 -0.25 2.57 -15.76
CA PRO A 43 -0.25 3.60 -16.81
C PRO A 43 1.12 3.84 -17.46
N PHE A 44 2.21 3.70 -16.71
CA PHE A 44 3.57 3.84 -17.27
C PHE A 44 3.90 2.68 -18.22
N ILE A 45 3.50 1.46 -17.83
CA ILE A 45 3.63 0.27 -18.67
C ILE A 45 2.81 0.44 -19.94
N TYR A 46 1.56 0.88 -19.83
CA TYR A 46 0.67 1.10 -20.98
C TYR A 46 1.20 2.18 -21.94
N SER A 47 1.57 3.36 -21.43
CA SER A 47 2.12 4.44 -22.26
C SER A 47 3.42 4.03 -22.98
N HIS A 48 4.30 3.28 -22.30
CA HIS A 48 5.51 2.78 -22.93
C HIS A 48 5.21 1.77 -24.05
N MET A 49 4.19 0.92 -23.89
CA MET A 49 3.72 0.04 -24.96
C MET A 49 3.15 0.83 -26.14
N GLU A 50 2.38 1.88 -25.87
CA GLU A 50 1.82 2.77 -26.91
C GLU A 50 2.95 3.45 -27.71
N ASP A 51 3.98 3.94 -27.03
CA ASP A 51 5.16 4.55 -27.66
C ASP A 51 5.90 3.54 -28.56
N LEU A 52 6.15 2.31 -28.06
CA LEU A 52 6.78 1.25 -28.84
C LEU A 52 5.96 0.89 -30.09
N LEU A 53 4.65 0.80 -29.98
CA LEU A 53 3.75 0.55 -31.11
C LEU A 53 3.75 1.67 -32.12
N SER A 54 3.84 2.92 -31.65
CA SER A 54 3.89 4.09 -32.52
C SER A 54 5.22 4.21 -33.28
N SER A 55 6.33 3.84 -32.63
CA SER A 55 7.68 3.91 -33.21
C SER A 55 7.97 2.79 -34.22
N SER A 56 7.23 1.68 -34.15
CA SER A 56 7.43 0.49 -35.00
C SER A 56 6.72 0.54 -36.35
N GLY A 57 6.06 1.67 -36.69
CA GLY A 57 5.52 1.91 -38.03
C GLY A 57 4.17 1.26 -38.34
N TYR A 58 3.52 0.65 -37.36
CA TYR A 58 2.16 0.11 -37.47
C TYR A 58 1.14 1.25 -37.50
N SER A 59 0.78 1.78 -38.68
CA SER A 59 -0.18 2.87 -38.81
C SER A 59 -1.62 2.41 -39.05
N LEU A 60 -1.83 1.29 -39.78
CA LEU A 60 -3.17 0.81 -40.16
C LEU A 60 -3.87 -0.02 -39.07
N GLU A 61 -3.13 -0.82 -38.30
CA GLU A 61 -3.66 -1.69 -37.24
C GLU A 61 -3.51 -1.10 -35.84
N LYS A 62 -2.96 0.12 -35.74
CA LYS A 62 -2.65 0.79 -34.47
C LYS A 62 -3.86 0.90 -33.55
N GLN A 63 -4.99 1.32 -34.12
CA GLN A 63 -6.19 1.67 -33.36
C GLN A 63 -6.94 0.42 -32.86
N SER A 64 -6.92 -0.66 -33.64
CA SER A 64 -7.46 -1.95 -33.19
C SER A 64 -6.58 -2.56 -32.10
N ILE A 65 -5.26 -2.63 -32.31
CA ILE A 65 -4.32 -3.20 -31.33
C ILE A 65 -4.35 -2.43 -30.00
N LEU A 66 -4.37 -1.09 -30.04
CA LEU A 66 -4.49 -0.27 -28.82
C LEU A 66 -5.84 -0.47 -28.12
N GLY A 67 -6.94 -0.60 -28.87
CA GLY A 67 -8.25 -0.92 -28.31
C GLY A 67 -8.29 -2.28 -27.60
N TYR A 68 -7.67 -3.30 -28.21
CA TYR A 68 -7.52 -4.63 -27.62
C TYR A 68 -6.64 -4.67 -26.36
N ILE A 69 -5.73 -3.70 -26.18
CA ILE A 69 -4.88 -3.61 -24.98
C ILE A 69 -5.53 -2.72 -23.91
N GLN A 70 -6.28 -1.69 -24.32
CA GLN A 70 -6.88 -0.71 -23.42
C GLN A 70 -7.95 -1.32 -22.50
N GLU A 71 -8.87 -2.10 -23.05
CA GLU A 71 -9.96 -2.71 -22.26
C GLU A 71 -9.44 -3.69 -21.18
N PRO A 72 -8.49 -4.59 -21.48
CA PRO A 72 -7.77 -5.39 -20.47
C PRO A 72 -7.07 -4.55 -19.41
N THR A 73 -6.38 -3.48 -19.83
CA THR A 73 -5.63 -2.59 -18.93
C THR A 73 -6.57 -1.87 -17.97
N GLU A 74 -7.70 -1.37 -18.45
CA GLU A 74 -8.72 -0.75 -17.60
C GLU A 74 -9.35 -1.74 -16.62
N THR A 75 -9.60 -2.98 -17.07
CA THR A 75 -10.14 -4.05 -16.22
C THR A 75 -9.18 -4.39 -15.08
N ILE A 76 -7.89 -4.52 -15.38
CA ILE A 76 -6.83 -4.73 -14.37
C ILE A 76 -6.71 -3.52 -13.44
N GLY A 77 -6.80 -2.30 -13.97
CA GLY A 77 -6.80 -1.08 -13.17
C GLY A 77 -7.95 -1.05 -12.16
N ARG A 78 -9.17 -1.41 -12.58
CA ARG A 78 -10.33 -1.55 -11.68
C ARG A 78 -10.13 -2.64 -10.64
N TYR A 79 -9.50 -3.76 -11.01
CA TYR A 79 -9.15 -4.83 -10.08
C TYR A 79 -8.18 -4.34 -8.99
N TYR A 80 -7.12 -3.61 -9.36
CA TYR A 80 -6.21 -3.00 -8.38
C TYR A 80 -6.91 -2.04 -7.44
N ASP A 81 -7.86 -1.25 -7.95
CA ASP A 81 -8.66 -0.35 -7.12
C ASP A 81 -9.57 -1.09 -6.14
N PHE A 82 -10.21 -2.16 -6.59
CA PHE A 82 -11.02 -3.01 -5.74
C PHE A 82 -10.19 -3.65 -4.62
N VAL A 83 -9.06 -4.28 -4.98
CA VAL A 83 -8.14 -4.93 -4.02
C VAL A 83 -7.59 -3.91 -3.03
N LYS A 84 -7.21 -2.71 -3.49
CA LYS A 84 -6.75 -1.61 -2.62
C LYS A 84 -7.82 -1.21 -1.61
N LYS A 85 -9.05 -0.97 -2.07
CA LYS A 85 -10.16 -0.56 -1.18
C LYS A 85 -10.48 -1.65 -0.16
N ALA A 86 -10.54 -2.92 -0.60
CA ALA A 86 -10.77 -4.06 0.28
C ALA A 86 -9.67 -4.18 1.34
N ALA A 87 -8.40 -4.09 0.93
CA ALA A 87 -7.25 -4.12 1.85
C ALA A 87 -7.31 -2.96 2.87
N LEU A 88 -7.62 -1.74 2.43
CA LEU A 88 -7.74 -0.59 3.33
C LEU A 88 -8.85 -0.79 4.37
N ILE A 89 -10.03 -1.25 3.96
CA ILE A 89 -11.14 -1.51 4.88
C ILE A 89 -10.74 -2.60 5.90
N PHE A 90 -10.19 -3.70 5.41
CA PHE A 90 -9.76 -4.81 6.26
C PHE A 90 -8.70 -4.39 7.29
N PHE A 91 -7.64 -3.72 6.85
CA PHE A 91 -6.59 -3.23 7.75
C PHE A 91 -7.11 -2.17 8.71
N THR A 92 -8.00 -1.28 8.27
CA THR A 92 -8.60 -0.26 9.16
C THR A 92 -9.42 -0.90 10.25
N ALA A 93 -10.29 -1.85 9.91
CA ALA A 93 -11.11 -2.57 10.88
C ALA A 93 -10.26 -3.35 11.87
N LEU A 94 -9.28 -4.12 11.38
CA LEU A 94 -8.39 -4.92 12.23
C LEU A 94 -7.56 -4.04 13.16
N PHE A 95 -6.99 -2.96 12.64
CA PHE A 95 -6.19 -2.02 13.42
C PHE A 95 -7.03 -1.28 14.47
N PHE A 96 -8.25 -0.87 14.12
CA PHE A 96 -9.19 -0.23 15.04
C PHE A 96 -9.55 -1.15 16.21
N ILE A 97 -9.92 -2.41 15.92
CA ILE A 97 -10.24 -3.41 16.97
C ILE A 97 -9.03 -3.64 17.87
N TYR A 98 -7.86 -3.87 17.27
CA TYR A 98 -6.62 -4.09 18.01
C TYR A 98 -6.28 -2.91 18.92
N PHE A 99 -6.36 -1.69 18.38
CA PHE A 99 -6.06 -0.49 19.14
C PHE A 99 -7.08 -0.28 20.28
N PHE A 100 -8.36 -0.52 20.02
CA PHE A 100 -9.41 -0.42 21.04
C PHE A 100 -9.16 -1.37 22.21
N ILE A 101 -8.77 -2.62 21.94
CA ILE A 101 -8.38 -3.60 22.97
C ILE A 101 -7.16 -3.10 23.75
N CYS A 102 -6.13 -2.59 23.06
CA CYS A 102 -4.94 -2.04 23.71
C CYS A 102 -5.29 -0.86 24.63
N GLN A 103 -6.19 0.02 24.20
CA GLN A 103 -6.69 1.08 25.04
C GLN A 103 -7.32 0.50 26.30
N ILE A 104 -8.26 -0.44 26.22
CA ILE A 104 -8.89 -1.04 27.43
C ILE A 104 -7.85 -1.58 28.43
N ILE A 105 -6.77 -2.21 27.97
CA ILE A 105 -5.73 -2.78 28.86
C ILE A 105 -4.91 -1.69 29.55
N LYS A 106 -4.81 -0.48 28.96
CA LYS A 106 -4.10 0.68 29.51
C LYS A 106 -4.85 1.41 30.63
N GLU A 107 -5.86 0.80 31.23
CA GLU A 107 -6.64 1.36 32.35
C GLU A 107 -5.76 1.94 33.47
N LYS A 108 -4.68 1.23 33.86
CA LYS A 108 -3.75 1.69 34.89
C LYS A 108 -2.95 2.94 34.47
N GLU A 109 -2.56 3.03 33.19
CA GLU A 109 -1.88 4.23 32.66
C GLU A 109 -2.83 5.42 32.64
N TYR A 110 -4.10 5.18 32.30
CA TYR A 110 -5.14 6.21 32.35
C TYR A 110 -5.37 6.74 33.77
N LEU A 111 -5.41 5.87 34.77
CA LEU A 111 -5.57 6.28 36.18
C LEU A 111 -4.41 7.17 36.65
N ILE A 112 -3.16 6.78 36.35
CA ILE A 112 -1.97 7.60 36.66
C ILE A 112 -2.05 8.95 35.94
N TRP A 113 -2.44 8.94 34.67
CA TRP A 113 -2.57 10.13 33.85
C TRP A 113 -3.68 11.07 34.37
N LYS A 114 -4.82 10.53 34.80
CA LYS A 114 -5.93 11.29 35.40
C LYS A 114 -5.49 11.96 36.71
N ASN A 115 -4.78 11.22 37.57
CA ASN A 115 -4.26 11.74 38.84
C ASN A 115 -3.18 12.82 38.65
N SER A 116 -2.60 12.91 37.45
CA SER A 116 -1.63 13.95 37.09
C SER A 116 -2.29 15.29 36.70
N GLY A 117 -3.63 15.38 36.67
CA GLY A 117 -4.37 16.60 36.32
C GLY A 117 -4.33 16.97 34.82
N ASN A 118 -3.93 16.03 33.96
CA ASN A 118 -3.79 16.28 32.52
C ASN A 118 -5.14 16.31 31.79
N ARG A 119 -5.23 17.09 30.68
CA ARG A 119 -6.45 17.30 29.89
C ARG A 119 -6.65 16.23 28.82
N THR A 120 -7.89 15.86 28.48
CA THR A 120 -8.24 14.84 27.45
C THR A 120 -7.42 14.93 26.14
N LEU A 121 -7.19 16.15 25.64
CA LEU A 121 -6.40 16.36 24.42
C LEU A 121 -4.95 15.85 24.54
N SER A 122 -4.36 15.90 25.74
CA SER A 122 -3.03 15.36 25.98
C SER A 122 -3.00 13.82 26.03
N TRP A 123 -4.12 13.16 26.31
CA TRP A 123 -4.26 11.70 26.19
C TRP A 123 -4.27 11.29 24.72
N VAL A 124 -5.05 12.01 23.89
CA VAL A 124 -5.08 11.80 22.44
C VAL A 124 -3.69 12.05 21.84
N TYR A 125 -3.04 13.16 22.20
CA TYR A 125 -1.69 13.48 21.74
C TYR A 125 -0.65 12.41 22.12
N PHE A 126 -0.72 11.89 23.34
CA PHE A 126 0.14 10.79 23.79
C PHE A 126 -0.06 9.52 22.92
N ASN A 127 -1.30 9.10 22.69
CA ASN A 127 -1.60 7.93 21.86
C ASN A 127 -1.20 8.12 20.39
N LEU A 128 -1.37 9.34 19.86
CA LEU A 128 -0.92 9.70 18.52
C LEU A 128 0.60 9.56 18.39
N LEU A 129 1.37 10.09 19.36
CA LEU A 129 2.82 9.95 19.37
C LEU A 129 3.27 8.49 19.46
N GLU A 130 2.58 7.69 20.28
CA GLU A 130 2.85 6.27 20.44
C GLU A 130 2.74 5.48 19.12
N MET A 131 1.77 5.85 18.27
CA MET A 131 1.62 5.28 16.93
C MET A 131 2.64 5.83 15.92
N ILE A 132 2.87 7.14 15.92
CA ILE A 132 3.71 7.78 14.91
C ILE A 132 5.17 7.38 15.04
N PHE A 133 5.69 7.18 16.26
CA PHE A 133 7.11 6.86 16.43
C PHE A 133 7.55 5.57 15.73
N PRO A 134 6.92 4.40 15.96
CA PRO A 134 7.28 3.18 15.23
C PRO A 134 7.06 3.31 13.73
N LEU A 135 6.00 4.00 13.30
CA LEU A 135 5.68 4.20 11.89
C LEU A 135 6.73 5.02 11.16
N PHE A 136 7.20 6.10 11.77
CA PHE A 136 8.24 6.96 11.20
C PHE A 136 9.58 6.24 11.09
N ILE A 137 9.98 5.50 12.13
CA ILE A 137 11.22 4.71 12.09
C ILE A 137 11.13 3.64 11.00
N PHE A 138 10.02 2.90 10.95
CA PHE A 138 9.80 1.88 9.93
C PHE A 138 9.83 2.47 8.53
N PHE A 139 9.19 3.62 8.32
CA PHE A 139 9.18 4.32 7.04
C PHE A 139 10.59 4.63 6.54
N LEU A 140 11.44 5.20 7.40
CA LEU A 140 12.81 5.54 7.04
C LEU A 140 13.61 4.28 6.65
N ILE A 141 13.47 3.21 7.43
CA ILE A 141 14.11 1.93 7.12
C ILE A 141 13.61 1.38 5.78
N PHE A 142 12.30 1.41 5.56
CA PHE A 142 11.69 0.88 4.34
C PHE A 142 12.06 1.71 3.11
N ALA A 143 12.11 3.04 3.22
CA ALA A 143 12.56 3.93 2.16
C ALA A 143 14.01 3.64 1.76
N ALA A 144 14.91 3.46 2.74
CA ALA A 144 16.28 3.03 2.48
C ALA A 144 16.34 1.65 1.82
N MET A 145 15.50 0.71 2.27
CA MET A 145 15.38 -0.62 1.66
C MET A 145 14.92 -0.56 0.21
N ILE A 146 13.95 0.29 -0.13
CA ILE A 146 13.49 0.49 -1.52
C ILE A 146 14.64 0.98 -2.39
N MET A 147 15.45 1.92 -1.90
CA MET A 147 16.61 2.43 -2.64
C MET A 147 17.66 1.33 -2.86
N LEU A 148 18.00 0.57 -1.82
CA LEU A 148 19.05 -0.46 -1.89
C LEU A 148 18.61 -1.69 -2.69
N LEU A 149 17.35 -2.08 -2.56
CA LEU A 149 16.77 -3.29 -3.15
C LEU A 149 15.80 -2.97 -4.28
N GLN A 150 16.02 -1.87 -5.00
CA GLN A 150 15.14 -1.39 -6.07
C GLN A 150 14.83 -2.50 -7.08
N HIS A 151 15.87 -3.21 -7.56
CA HIS A 151 15.71 -4.29 -8.54
C HIS A 151 14.82 -5.44 -8.03
N PHE A 152 14.93 -5.77 -6.74
CA PHE A 152 14.09 -6.79 -6.11
C PHE A 152 12.62 -6.38 -6.10
N PHE A 153 12.33 -5.14 -5.70
CA PHE A 153 10.95 -4.62 -5.71
C PHE A 153 10.36 -4.55 -7.11
N VAL A 154 11.15 -4.11 -8.10
CA VAL A 154 10.73 -4.10 -9.51
C VAL A 154 10.39 -5.51 -9.98
N GLY A 155 11.25 -6.49 -9.69
CA GLY A 155 11.01 -7.89 -10.03
C GLY A 155 9.71 -8.45 -9.42
N ILE A 156 9.41 -8.11 -8.16
CA ILE A 156 8.15 -8.48 -7.53
C ILE A 156 6.96 -7.84 -8.25
N ILE A 157 7.00 -6.52 -8.49
CA ILE A 157 5.89 -5.79 -9.10
C ILE A 157 5.57 -6.34 -10.50
N LEU A 158 6.60 -6.57 -11.33
CA LEU A 158 6.44 -7.15 -12.67
C LEU A 158 5.87 -8.56 -12.63
N ASN A 159 6.36 -9.41 -11.73
CA ASN A 159 5.84 -10.76 -11.55
C ASN A 159 4.36 -10.75 -11.09
N GLN A 160 3.97 -9.79 -10.27
CA GLN A 160 2.58 -9.66 -9.83
C GLN A 160 1.67 -9.15 -10.95
N HIS A 161 2.12 -8.20 -11.79
CA HIS A 161 1.39 -7.83 -13.01
C HIS A 161 1.14 -9.06 -13.90
N LEU A 162 2.17 -9.86 -14.16
CA LEU A 162 2.07 -11.09 -14.96
C LEU A 162 1.00 -12.04 -14.42
N LYS A 163 1.09 -12.37 -13.13
CA LYS A 163 0.14 -13.28 -12.48
C LYS A 163 -1.29 -12.78 -12.54
N ILE A 164 -1.49 -11.47 -12.36
CA ILE A 164 -2.83 -10.89 -12.35
C ILE A 164 -3.40 -10.82 -13.77
N ILE A 165 -2.59 -10.51 -14.77
CA ILE A 165 -2.99 -10.57 -16.18
C ILE A 165 -3.41 -11.99 -16.55
N GLU A 166 -2.61 -13.00 -16.20
CA GLU A 166 -2.91 -14.42 -16.43
C GLU A 166 -4.20 -14.86 -15.73
N MET A 167 -4.43 -14.40 -14.49
CA MET A 167 -5.64 -14.70 -13.73
C MET A 167 -6.89 -14.06 -14.33
N VAL A 168 -6.81 -12.80 -14.78
CA VAL A 168 -7.97 -12.04 -15.27
C VAL A 168 -8.36 -12.43 -16.70
N HIS A 169 -7.38 -12.73 -17.56
CA HIS A 169 -7.64 -12.98 -18.98
C HIS A 169 -7.50 -14.47 -19.37
N GLY A 170 -7.04 -15.34 -18.47
CA GLY A 170 -6.68 -16.72 -18.82
C GLY A 170 -5.39 -16.77 -19.65
N THR A 171 -4.70 -17.90 -19.66
CA THR A 171 -3.41 -18.08 -20.35
C THR A 171 -3.47 -17.97 -21.88
N ASN A 172 -4.66 -17.92 -22.49
CA ASN A 172 -4.84 -18.15 -23.94
C ASN A 172 -5.33 -16.94 -24.74
N THR A 173 -5.74 -15.83 -24.13
CA THR A 173 -6.58 -14.83 -24.82
C THR A 173 -5.83 -13.79 -25.65
N ILE A 174 -4.57 -13.47 -25.34
CA ILE A 174 -3.79 -12.53 -26.18
C ILE A 174 -3.06 -13.27 -27.32
N THR A 175 -2.72 -14.54 -27.12
CA THR A 175 -1.97 -15.36 -28.09
C THR A 175 -2.83 -15.93 -29.22
N GLU A 176 -4.13 -16.18 -29.00
CA GLU A 176 -5.00 -16.77 -30.02
C GLU A 176 -5.77 -15.74 -30.87
N GLN A 177 -5.83 -14.46 -30.46
CA GLN A 177 -6.58 -13.43 -31.20
C GLN A 177 -5.83 -12.82 -32.39
N PHE A 178 -4.50 -12.92 -32.43
CA PHE A 178 -3.74 -12.65 -33.66
C PHE A 178 -3.65 -13.95 -34.46
N GLY A 179 -4.72 -14.23 -35.21
CA GLY A 179 -4.86 -15.41 -36.04
C GLY A 179 -3.60 -15.71 -36.86
N GLN A 180 -3.32 -17.00 -36.94
CA GLN A 180 -2.16 -17.62 -37.59
C GLN A 180 -1.95 -17.19 -39.05
N ASP A 181 -2.98 -16.66 -39.70
CA ASP A 181 -2.98 -16.28 -41.11
C ASP A 181 -2.37 -14.88 -41.40
N ASN A 182 -2.19 -14.02 -40.39
CA ASN A 182 -1.61 -12.68 -40.57
C ASN A 182 -0.17 -12.53 -40.01
N LEU A 183 0.36 -13.58 -39.37
CA LEU A 183 1.65 -13.55 -38.68
C LEU A 183 2.88 -13.66 -39.60
N ASP A 184 2.70 -14.12 -40.84
CA ASP A 184 3.80 -14.27 -41.80
C ASP A 184 4.26 -12.93 -42.41
N ASN A 185 3.49 -11.85 -42.25
CA ASN A 185 3.86 -10.50 -42.71
C ASN A 185 4.34 -9.56 -41.59
N LEU A 186 4.42 -10.03 -40.35
CA LEU A 186 4.84 -9.24 -39.18
C LEU A 186 6.35 -9.38 -38.94
N VAL A 187 7.14 -8.52 -39.59
CA VAL A 187 8.63 -8.52 -39.57
C VAL A 187 9.24 -8.21 -38.19
N VAL A 188 8.44 -7.73 -37.23
CA VAL A 188 8.83 -7.68 -35.82
C VAL A 188 7.91 -8.62 -35.05
N ARG A 189 8.44 -9.80 -34.70
CA ARG A 189 7.72 -10.77 -33.88
C ARG A 189 7.31 -10.11 -32.57
N PHE A 190 6.03 -9.81 -32.42
CA PHE A 190 5.46 -9.52 -31.11
C PHE A 190 5.83 -10.67 -30.16
N PRO A 191 6.28 -10.38 -28.94
CA PRO A 191 6.59 -11.42 -27.97
C PRO A 191 5.34 -12.28 -27.73
N ARG A 192 5.41 -13.56 -28.14
CA ARG A 192 4.31 -14.53 -28.12
C ARG A 192 3.90 -14.99 -26.71
N THR A 193 4.44 -14.38 -25.66
CA THR A 193 4.13 -14.72 -24.27
C THR A 193 3.94 -13.43 -23.47
N ASN A 194 2.97 -13.42 -22.54
CA ASN A 194 2.76 -12.32 -21.58
C ASN A 194 4.08 -11.93 -20.88
N GLN A 195 4.92 -12.94 -20.61
CA GLN A 195 6.26 -12.81 -20.06
C GLN A 195 7.21 -11.98 -20.93
N ALA A 196 7.22 -12.21 -22.24
CA ALA A 196 8.09 -11.47 -23.15
C ALA A 196 7.56 -10.05 -23.44
N LEU A 197 6.24 -9.82 -23.38
CA LEU A 197 5.63 -8.48 -23.49
C LEU A 197 5.99 -7.59 -22.28
N ILE A 198 5.94 -8.14 -21.07
CA ILE A 198 6.32 -7.44 -19.84
C ILE A 198 7.84 -7.30 -19.71
N GLN A 199 8.63 -8.27 -20.19
CA GLN A 199 10.09 -8.16 -20.25
C GLN A 199 10.59 -7.18 -21.32
N THR A 200 9.83 -6.93 -22.39
CA THR A 200 10.15 -5.88 -23.37
C THR A 200 9.83 -4.47 -22.88
N ILE A 201 9.02 -4.30 -21.82
CA ILE A 201 8.73 -3.00 -21.21
C ILE A 201 9.84 -2.70 -20.19
N LEU A 202 11.05 -2.50 -20.69
CA LEU A 202 12.21 -2.06 -19.91
C LEU A 202 12.08 -0.56 -19.62
N LEU A 203 11.10 -0.19 -18.78
CA LEU A 203 11.05 1.13 -18.16
C LEU A 203 12.42 1.43 -17.55
N SER A 204 12.90 2.65 -17.75
CA SER A 204 14.21 3.07 -17.26
C SER A 204 14.29 2.99 -15.74
N SER A 205 15.50 2.80 -15.19
CA SER A 205 15.69 2.80 -13.72
C SER A 205 15.16 4.09 -13.06
N LYS A 206 15.22 5.22 -13.77
CA LYS A 206 14.68 6.51 -13.33
C LYS A 206 13.16 6.50 -13.20
N GLU A 207 12.46 5.88 -14.14
CA GLU A 207 10.99 5.73 -14.09
C GLU A 207 10.57 4.79 -12.98
N TRP A 208 11.25 3.66 -12.81
CA TRP A 208 11.00 2.76 -11.68
C TRP A 208 11.23 3.45 -10.34
N THR A 209 12.30 4.22 -10.22
CA THR A 209 12.55 5.02 -9.00
C THR A 209 11.39 5.97 -8.74
N LYS A 210 10.94 6.72 -9.77
CA LYS A 210 9.79 7.62 -9.67
C LYS A 210 8.53 6.89 -9.24
N ILE A 211 8.21 5.76 -9.86
CA ILE A 211 7.05 4.91 -9.51
C ILE A 211 7.13 4.51 -8.04
N LEU A 212 8.26 3.94 -7.59
CA LEU A 212 8.43 3.47 -6.22
C LEU A 212 8.30 4.60 -5.19
N PHE A 213 8.81 5.80 -5.48
CA PHE A 213 8.64 6.96 -4.60
C PHE A 213 7.20 7.47 -4.54
N ILE A 214 6.51 7.51 -5.68
CA ILE A 214 5.08 7.88 -5.71
C ILE A 214 4.27 6.84 -4.92
N SER A 215 4.56 5.55 -5.11
CA SER A 215 3.93 4.46 -4.35
C SER A 215 4.16 4.62 -2.87
N LEU A 216 5.41 4.85 -2.48
CA LEU A 216 5.79 5.06 -1.09
C LEU A 216 5.02 6.23 -0.46
N GLY A 217 4.88 7.34 -1.17
CA GLY A 217 4.09 8.50 -0.75
C GLY A 217 2.59 8.19 -0.64
N GLN A 218 2.03 7.44 -1.59
CA GLN A 218 0.62 7.00 -1.53
C GLN A 218 0.37 6.05 -0.35
N THR A 219 1.29 5.11 -0.10
CA THR A 219 1.18 4.17 1.02
C THR A 219 1.26 4.92 2.35
N MET A 220 2.19 5.87 2.49
CA MET A 220 2.25 6.77 3.66
C MET A 220 0.93 7.51 3.90
N ARG A 221 0.36 8.11 2.86
CA ARG A 221 -0.93 8.78 2.95
C ARG A 221 -2.04 7.82 3.41
N ASN A 222 -2.08 6.60 2.88
CA ASN A 222 -3.04 5.58 3.29
C ASN A 222 -2.90 5.21 4.78
N PHE A 223 -1.68 5.18 5.32
CA PHE A 223 -1.43 4.95 6.74
C PHE A 223 -1.87 6.11 7.64
N ILE A 224 -1.77 7.36 7.18
CA ILE A 224 -2.33 8.50 7.90
C ILE A 224 -3.86 8.33 8.03
N PHE A 225 -4.53 7.86 6.97
CA PHE A 225 -5.96 7.52 7.04
C PHE A 225 -6.27 6.36 7.98
N LEU A 226 -5.38 5.36 8.11
CA LEU A 226 -5.52 4.26 9.08
C LEU A 226 -5.43 4.75 10.53
N VAL A 227 -4.64 5.79 10.81
CA VAL A 227 -4.46 6.36 12.16
C VAL A 227 -5.64 7.24 12.58
N PHE A 228 -6.39 7.83 11.66
CA PHE A 228 -7.48 8.74 12.03
C PHE A 228 -8.63 8.06 12.80
N PRO A 229 -9.20 6.92 12.35
CA PRO A 229 -10.23 6.19 13.10
C PRO A 229 -9.78 5.74 14.49
N THR A 230 -8.50 5.45 14.68
CA THR A 230 -8.00 5.01 16.00
C THR A 230 -8.03 6.14 17.02
N GLN A 231 -7.85 7.40 16.61
CA GLN A 231 -8.00 8.54 17.52
C GLN A 231 -9.45 8.70 18.00
N ILE A 232 -10.44 8.39 17.15
CA ILE A 232 -11.85 8.34 17.55
C ILE A 232 -12.05 7.26 18.63
N GLY A 233 -11.43 6.08 18.44
CA GLY A 233 -11.41 5.02 19.46
C GLY A 233 -10.77 5.46 20.78
N ALA A 234 -9.63 6.15 20.73
CA ALA A 234 -8.96 6.69 21.92
C ALA A 234 -9.85 7.66 22.70
N ILE A 235 -10.55 8.54 22.00
CA ILE A 235 -11.51 9.49 22.58
C ILE A 235 -12.67 8.73 23.23
N GLY A 236 -13.26 7.75 22.54
CA GLY A 236 -14.35 6.93 23.06
C GLY A 236 -13.98 6.19 24.35
N VAL A 237 -12.81 5.53 24.37
CA VAL A 237 -12.32 4.83 25.58
C VAL A 237 -12.01 5.80 26.70
N HIS A 238 -11.43 6.97 26.38
CA HIS A 238 -11.22 8.02 27.37
C HIS A 238 -12.54 8.46 28.03
N TYR A 239 -13.60 8.68 27.26
CA TYR A 239 -14.93 9.01 27.81
C TYR A 239 -15.51 7.87 28.66
N PHE A 240 -15.41 6.63 28.18
CA PHE A 240 -15.84 5.45 28.94
C PHE A 240 -15.14 5.37 30.30
N TRP A 241 -13.82 5.51 30.34
CA TRP A 241 -13.08 5.49 31.60
C TRP A 241 -13.35 6.71 32.48
N ARG A 242 -13.54 7.89 31.90
CA ARG A 242 -13.95 9.08 32.66
C ARG A 242 -15.26 8.83 33.41
N HIS A 243 -16.21 8.12 32.78
CA HIS A 243 -17.46 7.71 33.41
C HIS A 243 -17.27 6.54 34.40
N LYS A 244 -16.42 5.56 34.09
CA LYS A 244 -16.13 4.43 34.99
C LYS A 244 -15.44 4.87 36.28
N PHE A 245 -14.55 5.86 36.19
CA PHE A 245 -13.73 6.34 37.31
C PHE A 245 -14.13 7.73 37.83
N GLY A 246 -15.19 8.35 37.30
CA GLY A 246 -15.82 9.54 37.86
C GLY A 246 -17.21 9.15 38.36
N THR A 247 -17.47 9.17 39.67
CA THR A 247 -17.52 10.36 40.52
C THR A 247 -16.46 10.41 41.62
N ASN A 248 -15.74 11.53 41.67
CA ASN A 248 -15.28 12.23 42.89
C ASN A 248 -14.77 13.61 42.44
N ASN A 249 -15.73 14.42 42.00
CA ASN A 249 -15.78 15.85 42.30
C ASN A 249 -17.14 16.07 42.95
#